data_AF-A0A068WYN5-F1
#
_entry.id   AF-A0A068WYN5-F1
#
_cell.length_a   1.000
_cell.length_b   1.000
_cell.length_c   1.000
_cell.angle_alpha   90.00
_cell.angle_beta   90.00
_cell.angle_gamma   90.00
#
_symmetry.space_group_name_H-M   'P 1'
#
loop_
_entity.id
_entity.type
_entity.pdbx_description
1 polymer ?
#
loop_
_entity_poly.entity_id
_entity_poly.type
_entity_poly.pdbx_seq_one_letter_code
_entity_poly.pdbx_strand_id
1 'polypeptide(L)'
;MRMFDPKLSKISTKYFQECLPFRIKKLIYYNAPKVFETLFNLYSEWLNEKIKSRTLVLGSDLSPAFDAVPGLKELLPDSFGGDNRLSFEEICDKQANVMKSLPDVGATFAIAVDESKRPKECRNQFGVYKDLPSDIMGKSGTYVKLNQDEI
;
A
#
# COMPACT_ATOMS: atom_id res chain seq x y z
N MET A 1 -19.15 17.00 4.64
CA MET A 1 -17.96 16.14 4.49
C MET A 1 -18.01 15.08 5.60
N ARG A 2 -18.53 13.86 5.32
CA ARG A 2 -18.60 12.80 6.33
C ARG A 2 -17.21 12.17 6.47
N MET A 3 -16.41 12.71 7.37
CA MET A 3 -14.98 12.38 7.48
C MET A 3 -14.71 11.00 8.10
N PHE A 4 -15.74 10.31 8.59
CA PHE A 4 -15.65 8.99 9.23
C PHE A 4 -16.87 8.13 8.89
N ASP A 5 -16.98 7.63 7.66
CA ASP A 5 -17.80 6.44 7.40
C ASP A 5 -16.92 5.21 7.69
N PRO A 6 -17.22 4.41 8.73
CA PRO A 6 -16.43 3.22 9.06
C PRO A 6 -16.34 2.21 7.93
N LYS A 7 -17.40 2.07 7.12
CA LYS A 7 -17.42 1.14 5.99
C LYS A 7 -16.43 1.57 4.91
N LEU A 8 -16.47 2.86 4.54
CA LEU A 8 -15.56 3.41 3.56
C LEU A 8 -14.11 3.35 4.05
N SER A 9 -13.88 3.70 5.32
CA SER A 9 -12.55 3.68 5.94
C SER A 9 -11.94 2.28 5.96
N LYS A 10 -12.74 1.25 6.27
CA LYS A 10 -12.31 -0.15 6.23
C LYS A 10 -11.91 -0.59 4.82
N ILE A 11 -12.72 -0.23 3.81
CA ILE A 11 -12.43 -0.53 2.39
C ILE A 11 -11.16 0.18 1.94
N SER A 12 -11.02 1.48 2.23
CA SER A 12 -9.81 2.26 1.91
C SER A 12 -8.56 1.68 2.56
N THR A 13 -8.68 1.21 3.81
CA THR A 13 -7.58 0.56 4.51
C THR A 13 -7.16 -0.73 3.82
N LYS A 14 -8.12 -1.58 3.43
CA LYS A 14 -7.82 -2.81 2.68
C LYS A 14 -7.15 -2.51 1.34
N TYR A 15 -7.66 -1.53 0.60
CA TYR A 15 -7.05 -1.09 -0.66
C TYR A 15 -5.59 -0.66 -0.47
N PHE A 16 -5.33 0.16 0.56
CA PHE A 16 -3.99 0.65 0.89
C PHE A 16 -3.02 -0.47 1.28
N GLN A 17 -3.48 -1.51 1.96
CA GLN A 17 -2.62 -2.58 2.47
C GLN A 17 -2.38 -3.73 1.50
N GLU A 18 -3.39 -4.07 0.69
CA GLU A 18 -3.39 -5.31 -0.11
C GLU A 18 -3.46 -5.06 -1.62
N CYS A 19 -4.02 -3.93 -2.07
CA CYS A 19 -4.31 -3.71 -3.48
C CYS A 19 -3.29 -2.79 -4.19
N LEU A 20 -2.50 -2.02 -3.44
CA LEU A 20 -1.48 -1.15 -4.03
C LEU A 20 -0.30 -1.99 -4.55
N PRO A 21 0.16 -1.81 -5.80
CA PRO A 21 1.24 -2.59 -6.41
C PRO A 21 2.62 -2.13 -5.91
N PHE A 22 2.73 -1.70 -4.66
CA PHE A 22 3.99 -1.31 -4.03
C PHE A 22 4.05 -1.77 -2.59
N ARG A 23 5.26 -2.15 -2.15
CA ARG A 23 5.50 -2.66 -0.80
C ARG A 23 5.92 -1.53 0.12
N ILE A 24 5.01 -1.11 0.99
CA ILE A 24 5.27 -0.12 2.04
C ILE A 24 6.37 -0.65 2.97
N LYS A 25 7.52 0.05 3.07
CA LYS A 25 8.65 -0.34 3.95
C LYS A 25 8.57 0.31 5.32
N LYS A 26 8.28 1.62 5.35
CA LYS A 26 8.13 2.43 6.57
C LYS A 26 7.09 3.52 6.30
N LEU A 27 6.30 3.86 7.31
CA LEU A 27 5.39 5.01 7.32
C LEU A 27 5.80 5.91 8.47
N ILE A 28 6.05 7.20 8.20
CA ILE A 28 6.48 8.16 9.21
C ILE A 28 5.44 9.27 9.25
N TYR A 29 4.79 9.43 10.40
CA TYR A 29 3.93 10.57 10.69
C TYR A 29 4.75 11.57 11.50
N TYR A 30 5.04 12.72 10.91
CA TYR A 30 5.84 13.78 11.53
C TYR A 30 4.93 14.93 11.97
N ASN A 31 5.29 15.58 13.09
CA ASN A 31 4.52 16.64 13.73
C ASN A 31 3.06 16.23 14.01
N ALA A 32 2.87 14.97 14.42
CA ALA A 32 1.56 14.45 14.74
C ALA A 32 1.05 15.07 16.05
N PRO A 33 -0.13 15.73 16.07
CA PRO A 33 -0.71 16.26 17.30
C PRO A 33 -1.11 15.10 18.22
N LYS A 34 -1.16 15.32 19.54
CA LYS A 34 -1.51 14.27 20.52
C LYS A 34 -2.85 13.56 20.23
N VAL A 35 -3.79 14.25 19.59
CA VAL A 35 -5.09 13.68 19.17
C VAL A 35 -4.93 12.61 18.06
N PHE A 36 -3.84 12.67 17.30
CA PHE A 36 -3.55 11.69 16.25
C PHE A 36 -3.28 10.30 16.80
N GLU A 37 -2.60 10.17 17.93
CA GLU A 37 -2.34 8.85 18.56
C GLU A 37 -3.65 8.16 18.94
N THR A 38 -4.60 8.91 19.51
CA THR A 38 -5.92 8.40 19.87
C THR A 38 -6.72 7.94 18.65
N LEU A 39 -6.70 8.73 17.57
CA LEU A 39 -7.34 8.34 16.30
C LEU A 39 -6.63 7.15 15.66
N PHE A 40 -5.30 7.15 15.65
CA PHE A 40 -4.50 6.06 15.08
C PHE A 40 -4.78 4.75 15.81
N ASN A 41 -4.93 4.75 17.14
CA ASN A 41 -5.31 3.56 17.89
C ASN A 41 -6.68 3.02 17.44
N LEU A 42 -7.67 3.89 17.23
CA LEU A 42 -8.99 3.49 16.72
C LEU A 42 -8.90 2.91 15.30
N TYR A 43 -8.13 3.54 14.41
CA TYR A 43 -7.92 3.05 13.05
C TYR A 43 -7.02 1.82 12.97
N SER A 44 -6.18 1.61 13.99
CA SER A 44 -5.23 0.50 14.01
C SER A 44 -5.95 -0.83 13.96
N GLU A 45 -7.18 -0.93 14.46
CA GLU A 45 -7.98 -2.16 14.38
C GLU A 45 -8.18 -2.65 12.94
N TRP A 46 -8.20 -1.75 11.95
CA TRP A 46 -8.33 -2.11 10.54
C TRP A 46 -6.99 -2.30 9.84
N LEU A 47 -5.88 -1.94 10.49
CA LEU A 47 -4.54 -2.14 9.94
C LEU A 47 -4.03 -3.54 10.30
N ASN A 48 -3.44 -4.26 9.34
CA ASN A 48 -2.66 -5.45 9.65
C ASN A 48 -1.41 -5.15 10.52
N GLU A 49 -0.91 -6.17 11.24
CA GLU A 49 0.28 -6.04 12.11
C GLU A 49 1.54 -5.62 11.35
N LYS A 50 1.64 -6.00 10.07
CA LYS A 50 2.75 -5.66 9.20
C LYS A 50 2.86 -4.16 8.94
N ILE A 51 1.74 -3.47 8.79
CA ILE A 51 1.72 -2.01 8.60
C ILE A 51 1.89 -1.32 9.95
N LYS A 52 1.25 -1.81 11.02
CA LYS A 52 1.46 -1.29 12.38
C LYS A 52 2.94 -1.25 12.77
N SER A 53 3.65 -2.36 12.58
CA SER A 53 5.09 -2.47 12.89
C SER A 53 5.99 -1.57 12.01
N ARG A 54 5.46 -1.08 10.88
CA ARG A 54 6.18 -0.18 9.96
C ARG A 54 5.84 1.28 10.16
N THR A 55 4.82 1.58 10.97
CA THR A 55 4.44 2.94 11.31
C THR A 55 5.30 3.49 12.43
N LEU A 56 5.79 4.71 12.26
CA LEU A 56 6.49 5.50 13.25
C LEU A 56 5.75 6.84 13.38
N VAL A 57 5.26 7.14 14.58
CA VAL A 57 4.61 8.42 14.88
C VAL A 57 5.59 9.25 15.68
N LEU A 58 5.90 10.43 15.16
CA LEU A 58 6.87 11.35 15.72
C LEU A 58 6.19 12.68 16.04
N GLY A 59 6.61 13.28 17.14
CA GLY A 59 6.27 14.65 17.50
C GLY A 59 7.11 15.64 16.69
N SER A 60 7.79 16.53 17.41
CA SER A 60 8.66 17.56 16.82
C SER A 60 10.07 17.06 16.48
N ASP A 61 10.50 15.92 17.03
CA ASP A 61 11.83 15.37 16.78
C ASP A 61 11.80 14.32 15.66
N LEU A 62 12.61 14.54 14.62
CA LEU A 62 12.74 13.67 13.46
C LEU A 62 13.92 12.68 13.57
N SER A 63 14.76 12.82 14.59
CA SER A 63 15.94 11.96 14.80
C SER A 63 15.64 10.46 14.68
N PRO A 64 14.56 9.91 15.29
CA PRO A 64 14.26 8.48 15.19
C PRO A 64 13.90 8.01 13.78
N ALA A 65 13.44 8.92 12.90
CA ALA A 65 13.18 8.58 11.50
C ALA A 65 14.47 8.40 10.70
N PHE A 66 15.51 9.20 10.99
CA PHE A 66 16.81 9.08 10.33
C PHE A 66 17.48 7.75 10.66
N ASP A 67 17.36 7.28 11.90
CA ASP A 67 17.87 5.96 12.32
C ASP A 67 17.05 4.82 11.68
N ALA A 68 15.74 5.00 11.55
CA ALA A 68 14.85 3.98 11.02
C ALA A 68 14.94 3.82 9.49
N VAL A 69 15.36 4.86 8.76
CA VAL A 69 15.42 4.87 7.30
C VAL A 69 16.81 5.36 6.85
N PRO A 70 17.71 4.45 6.44
CA PRO A 70 19.04 4.81 5.95
C PRO A 70 18.97 5.77 4.75
N GLY A 71 19.79 6.82 4.78
CA GLY A 71 19.86 7.83 3.72
C GLY A 71 18.74 8.88 3.76
N LEU A 72 17.78 8.78 4.68
CA LEU A 72 16.69 9.76 4.78
C LEU A 72 17.21 11.16 5.11
N LYS A 73 18.25 11.25 5.95
CA LYS A 73 18.85 12.52 6.34
C LYS A 73 19.46 13.27 5.15
N GLU A 74 20.16 12.57 4.27
CA GLU A 74 20.79 13.16 3.07
C GLU A 74 19.75 13.64 2.04
N LEU A 75 18.55 13.05 2.06
CA LEU A 75 17.47 13.38 1.11
C LEU A 75 16.57 14.52 1.59
N LEU A 76 16.43 14.71 2.91
CA LEU A 76 15.57 15.74 3.46
C LEU A 76 16.23 17.12 3.44
N PRO A 77 15.46 18.20 3.19
CA PRO A 77 15.98 19.55 3.24
C PRO A 77 16.34 19.97 4.68
N ASP A 78 17.20 20.99 4.79
CA ASP A 78 17.65 21.56 6.07
C ASP A 78 16.50 21.99 6.99
N SER A 79 15.37 22.43 6.42
CA SER A 79 14.16 22.78 7.19
C SER A 79 13.57 21.62 8.01
N PHE A 80 13.92 20.37 7.70
CA PHE A 80 13.55 19.17 8.45
C PHE A 80 14.75 18.52 9.15
N GLY A 81 15.89 19.22 9.25
CA GLY A 81 17.12 18.72 9.87
C GLY A 81 17.91 17.72 9.00
N GLY A 82 17.67 17.73 7.69
CA GLY A 82 18.42 16.93 6.73
C GLY A 82 19.59 17.70 6.08
N ASP A 83 20.40 16.99 5.30
CA ASP A 83 21.63 17.50 4.70
C ASP A 83 21.46 17.84 3.20
N ASN A 84 20.23 17.82 2.67
CA ASN A 84 19.97 18.13 1.27
C ASN A 84 20.17 19.63 0.99
N ARG A 85 20.89 19.93 -0.11
CA ARG A 85 21.18 21.28 -0.57
C ARG A 85 19.97 22.01 -1.16
N LEU A 86 18.98 21.27 -1.64
CA LEU A 86 17.76 21.85 -2.22
C LEU A 86 16.80 22.26 -1.12
N SER A 87 16.14 23.39 -1.28
CA SER A 87 15.07 23.81 -0.39
C SER A 87 13.82 22.94 -0.58
N PHE A 88 12.92 22.94 0.41
CA PHE A 88 11.65 22.23 0.32
C PHE A 88 10.83 22.69 -0.91
N GLU A 89 10.79 23.99 -1.17
CA GLU A 89 10.07 24.58 -2.30
C GLU A 89 10.66 24.11 -3.64
N GLU A 90 11.98 24.10 -3.77
CA GLU A 90 12.66 23.61 -4.99
C GLU A 90 12.39 22.13 -5.24
N ILE A 91 12.32 21.31 -4.19
CA ILE A 91 11.98 19.88 -4.30
C ILE A 91 10.53 19.73 -4.79
N CYS A 92 9.59 20.50 -4.21
CA CYS A 92 8.20 20.51 -4.63
C CYS A 92 8.04 20.91 -6.09
N ASP A 93 8.70 21.98 -6.53
CA ASP A 93 8.63 22.47 -7.90
C ASP A 93 9.20 21.47 -8.90
N LYS A 94 10.36 20.87 -8.59
CA LYS A 94 10.96 19.81 -9.42
C LYS A 94 10.01 18.62 -9.54
N GLN A 95 9.45 18.14 -8.44
CA GLN A 95 8.55 16.99 -8.45
C GLN A 95 7.24 17.31 -9.20
N ALA A 96 6.70 18.53 -9.06
CA ALA A 96 5.53 18.97 -9.80
C ALA A 96 5.79 18.99 -11.31
N ASN A 97 6.96 19.45 -11.75
CA ASN A 97 7.34 19.45 -13.17
C ASN A 97 7.50 18.03 -13.72
N VAL A 98 8.13 17.12 -12.95
CA VAL A 98 8.21 15.70 -13.31
C VAL A 98 6.80 15.11 -13.43
N MET A 99 5.92 15.36 -12.47
CA MET A 99 4.56 14.84 -12.48
C MET A 99 3.74 15.36 -13.67
N LYS A 100 3.91 16.63 -14.06
CA LYS A 100 3.30 17.22 -15.26
C LYS A 100 3.87 16.66 -16.57
N SER A 101 5.14 16.25 -16.56
CA SER A 101 5.78 15.65 -17.73
C SER A 101 5.36 14.21 -17.98
N LEU A 102 4.80 13.53 -16.96
CA LEU A 102 4.25 12.20 -17.14
C LEU A 102 3.05 12.27 -18.09
N PRO A 103 3.08 11.52 -19.20
CA PRO A 103 1.94 11.49 -20.12
C PRO A 103 0.70 11.00 -19.38
N ASP A 104 -0.44 11.61 -19.68
CA ASP A 104 -1.75 11.15 -19.18
C ASP A 104 -2.12 9.84 -19.85
N VAL A 105 -1.51 8.76 -19.36
CA VAL A 105 -1.77 7.39 -19.78
C VAL A 105 -3.01 6.84 -19.11
N GLY A 106 -3.64 7.55 -18.16
CA GLY A 106 -4.79 7.04 -17.42
C GLY A 106 -5.97 6.68 -18.33
N ALA A 107 -6.22 7.50 -19.36
CA ALA A 107 -7.25 7.25 -20.37
C ALA A 107 -6.88 6.15 -21.39
N THR A 108 -5.58 5.88 -21.57
CA THR A 108 -5.06 4.90 -22.56
C THR A 108 -4.50 3.64 -21.89
N PHE A 109 -4.61 3.52 -20.57
CA PHE A 109 -4.14 2.37 -19.80
C PHE A 109 -5.06 1.18 -20.06
N ALA A 110 -4.92 0.56 -21.23
CA ALA A 110 -5.46 -0.74 -21.51
C ALA A 110 -4.59 -1.76 -20.75
N ILE A 111 -5.17 -2.40 -19.73
CA ILE A 111 -4.60 -3.62 -19.16
C ILE A 111 -4.77 -4.70 -20.23
N ALA A 112 -3.82 -4.76 -21.16
CA ALA A 112 -3.73 -5.81 -22.16
C ALA A 112 -2.70 -6.81 -21.67
N VAL A 113 -3.16 -8.03 -21.38
CA VAL A 113 -2.27 -9.16 -21.11
C VAL A 113 -1.88 -9.75 -22.45
N ASP A 114 -0.58 -9.84 -22.72
CA ASP A 114 -0.07 -10.58 -23.87
C ASP A 114 -0.30 -12.09 -23.63
N GLU A 115 -1.44 -12.58 -24.11
CA GLU A 115 -1.89 -13.98 -23.98
C GLU A 115 -0.89 -14.98 -24.57
N SER A 116 -0.02 -14.56 -25.50
CA SER A 116 1.02 -15.43 -26.05
C SER A 116 2.11 -15.80 -25.02
N LYS A 117 2.28 -14.97 -23.97
CA LYS A 117 3.25 -15.17 -22.89
C LYS A 117 2.67 -15.87 -21.67
N ARG A 118 1.37 -16.22 -21.68
CA ARG A 118 0.76 -16.98 -20.58
C ARG A 118 1.44 -18.36 -20.48
N PRO A 119 1.97 -18.75 -19.30
CA PRO A 119 2.49 -20.10 -19.09
C PRO A 119 1.42 -21.14 -19.45
N LYS A 120 1.80 -22.18 -20.20
CA LYS A 120 0.85 -23.18 -20.71
C LYS A 120 0.12 -23.89 -19.57
N GLU A 121 0.77 -24.01 -18.42
CA GLU A 121 0.26 -24.63 -17.19
C GLU A 121 -0.91 -23.84 -16.57
N CYS A 122 -0.96 -22.52 -16.79
CA CYS A 122 -1.97 -21.63 -16.22
C CYS A 122 -3.10 -21.28 -17.20
N ARG A 123 -3.03 -21.74 -18.45
CA ARG A 123 -3.99 -21.40 -19.53
C ARG A 123 -5.44 -21.76 -19.21
N ASN A 124 -5.65 -22.77 -18.36
CA ASN A 124 -6.97 -23.28 -18.00
C ASN A 124 -7.39 -22.93 -16.56
N GLN A 125 -6.61 -22.12 -15.83
CA GLN A 125 -6.89 -21.83 -14.40
C GLN A 125 -7.95 -20.75 -14.18
N PHE A 126 -8.40 -20.03 -15.22
CA PHE A 126 -9.48 -19.06 -15.13
C PHE A 126 -10.58 -19.31 -16.16
N GLY A 127 -11.12 -20.53 -16.17
CA GLY A 127 -12.36 -20.83 -16.89
C GLY A 127 -13.56 -20.31 -16.11
N VAL A 128 -14.39 -19.46 -16.75
CA VAL A 128 -15.75 -19.17 -16.30
C VAL A 128 -16.49 -20.50 -16.14
N TYR A 129 -16.87 -20.85 -14.92
CA TYR A 129 -17.59 -22.08 -14.64
C TYR A 129 -19.02 -21.97 -15.15
N LYS A 130 -19.25 -22.39 -16.40
CA LYS A 130 -20.56 -22.86 -16.81
C LYS A 130 -20.61 -24.35 -16.49
N ASP A 131 -21.27 -24.63 -15.38
CA ASP A 131 -21.69 -25.96 -14.92
C ASP A 131 -20.56 -26.96 -14.71
N LEU A 132 -19.84 -26.82 -13.59
CA LEU A 132 -18.97 -27.86 -13.08
C LEU A 132 -19.81 -28.97 -12.42
N PRO A 133 -19.62 -30.25 -12.78
CA PRO A 133 -20.01 -31.35 -11.90
C PRO A 133 -19.30 -31.24 -10.54
N SER A 134 -20.02 -31.58 -9.46
CA SER A 134 -19.61 -31.45 -8.05
C SER A 134 -18.27 -32.07 -7.69
N ASP A 135 -17.79 -32.99 -8.53
CA ASP A 135 -16.65 -33.84 -8.26
C ASP A 135 -15.34 -33.30 -8.88
N ILE A 136 -15.38 -32.19 -9.64
CA ILE A 136 -14.18 -31.58 -10.25
C ILE A 136 -13.28 -30.91 -9.22
N MET A 137 -13.82 -30.41 -8.10
CA MET A 137 -13.00 -30.06 -6.94
C MET A 137 -12.63 -31.34 -6.19
N GLY A 138 -11.92 -32.23 -6.89
CA GLY A 138 -11.45 -33.49 -6.36
C GLY A 138 -10.61 -33.25 -5.10
N LYS A 139 -10.80 -34.12 -4.10
CA LYS A 139 -10.09 -34.10 -2.80
C LYS A 139 -8.56 -34.28 -2.89
N SER A 140 -8.01 -34.30 -4.10
CA SER A 140 -6.59 -34.52 -4.40
C SER A 140 -6.06 -33.44 -5.34
N GLY A 141 -5.22 -32.58 -4.78
CA GLY A 141 -4.45 -31.55 -5.46
C GLY A 141 -3.65 -30.75 -4.44
N THR A 142 -2.66 -29.99 -4.90
CA THR A 142 -1.77 -29.17 -4.05
C THR A 142 -2.46 -27.88 -3.62
N TYR A 143 -3.56 -28.00 -2.88
CA TYR A 143 -4.31 -26.85 -2.35
C TYR A 143 -4.39 -26.93 -0.83
N VAL A 144 -4.42 -25.77 -0.17
CA VAL A 144 -4.65 -25.68 1.26
C VAL A 144 -6.10 -26.10 1.53
N LYS A 145 -6.29 -27.25 2.18
CA LYS A 145 -7.61 -27.71 2.62
C LYS A 145 -8.11 -26.76 3.70
N LEU A 146 -9.24 -26.09 3.45
CA LEU A 146 -9.97 -25.38 4.50
C LEU A 146 -10.65 -26.44 5.37
N ASN A 147 -10.36 -26.44 6.67
CA ASN A 147 -10.96 -27.38 7.61
C ASN A 147 -12.48 -27.19 7.62
N GLN A 148 -13.22 -28.30 7.48
CA GLN A 148 -14.68 -28.31 7.35
C GLN A 148 -15.40 -28.18 8.70
N ASP A 149 -14.68 -27.96 9.80
CA ASP A 149 -15.24 -27.90 11.15
C ASP A 149 -15.67 -26.48 11.58
N GLU A 150 -15.56 -25.48 10.69
CA GLU A 150 -15.95 -24.08 10.98
C GLU A 150 -17.06 -23.55 10.04
N ILE A 151 -18.10 -24.34 9.79
CA ILE A 151 -19.39 -23.83 9.28
C ILE A 151 -20.53 -24.31 10.18
#